data_AF-A0A2H0U6K6-F1
#
_entry.id   AF-A0A2H0U6K6-F1
#
_cell.length_a   1.000
_cell.length_b   1.000
_cell.length_c   1.000
_cell.angle_alpha   90.00
_cell.angle_beta   90.00
_cell.angle_gamma   90.00
#
_symmetry.space_group_name_H-M   'P 1'
#
loop_
_entity.id
_entity.type
_entity.pdbx_description
1 polymer ?
#
loop_
_entity_poly.entity_id
_entity_poly.type
_entity_poly.pdbx_seq_one_letter_code
_entity_poly.pdbx_strand_id
1 'polypeptide(L)'
;MGNKQIQTSLAEPVPGWKIQLAYFYAKHKILIKRSAVFLLFFADIIIVFLLGSVFINYQTGAMKEQDVLNQLKLNLVNPEAISKNKPKSLVAGEVTSITNNNKHDYLATIKNNNSDWAVMELRYTFEVAGKSLEPRETFLLPNSEKQLMYFNSEIEGEATLKILGSRWQKIKDFSLLSHQDGIKVKKSVFQPMSSSSTAGQVAIMIVNETPYSFWEVGLSVVIYNHSLKPIGLDYIMINKLMSGEERKIEIGWQESLNESVRQVKVYPEVNLLSQDSIMEIEAGPGSPPGRE
;
A
#
# COMPACT_ATOMS: atom_id res chain seq x y z
N MET A 1 31.10 -17.09 118.55
CA MET A 1 30.06 -16.80 117.55
C MET A 1 30.25 -17.78 116.39
N GLY A 2 29.44 -18.84 116.38
CA GLY A 2 29.74 -20.09 115.68
C GLY A 2 29.35 -20.09 114.19
N ASN A 3 30.33 -20.51 113.39
CA ASN A 3 30.39 -20.66 111.95
C ASN A 3 29.22 -21.49 111.38
N LYS A 4 28.48 -20.93 110.41
CA LYS A 4 27.41 -21.63 109.68
C LYS A 4 28.04 -22.38 108.49
N GLN A 5 28.02 -23.70 108.55
CA GLN A 5 28.57 -24.58 107.52
C GLN A 5 27.77 -24.47 106.21
N ILE A 6 28.49 -24.28 105.11
CA ILE A 6 27.99 -24.39 103.74
C ILE A 6 27.94 -25.89 103.41
N GLN A 7 26.74 -26.44 103.25
CA GLN A 7 26.55 -27.78 102.72
C GLN A 7 26.89 -27.77 101.22
N THR A 8 27.91 -28.53 100.84
CA THR A 8 28.28 -28.77 99.45
C THR A 8 27.38 -29.89 98.91
N SER A 9 26.64 -29.60 97.84
CA SER A 9 25.72 -30.52 97.19
C SER A 9 26.44 -31.74 96.60
N LEU A 10 25.94 -32.93 96.93
CA LEU A 10 26.29 -34.22 96.34
C LEU A 10 26.13 -34.16 94.81
N ALA A 11 27.19 -34.51 94.08
CA ALA A 11 27.15 -34.63 92.63
C ALA A 11 26.17 -35.73 92.21
N GLU A 12 25.18 -35.40 91.39
CA GLU A 12 24.25 -36.36 90.81
C GLU A 12 25.00 -37.45 90.01
N PRO A 13 24.60 -38.72 90.11
CA PRO A 13 25.26 -39.81 89.41
C PRO A 13 25.14 -39.62 87.90
N VAL A 14 26.28 -39.54 87.21
CA VAL A 14 26.34 -39.34 85.77
C VAL A 14 25.61 -40.49 85.05
N PRO A 15 24.61 -40.20 84.19
CA PRO A 15 23.86 -41.22 83.46
C PRO A 15 24.76 -42.16 82.64
N GLY A 16 24.54 -43.47 82.73
CA GLY A 16 25.41 -44.48 82.11
C GLY A 16 25.61 -44.33 80.59
N TRP A 17 24.62 -43.80 79.87
CA TRP A 17 24.75 -43.51 78.44
C TRP A 17 25.81 -42.44 78.15
N LYS A 18 25.99 -41.43 79.03
CA LYS A 18 27.03 -40.40 78.88
C LYS A 18 28.43 -41.00 79.02
N ILE A 19 28.60 -41.95 79.94
CA ILE A 19 29.88 -42.66 80.15
C ILE A 19 30.20 -43.53 78.92
N GLN A 20 29.21 -44.24 78.38
CA GLN A 20 29.37 -45.04 77.16
C GLN A 20 29.73 -44.17 75.95
N LEU A 21 29.08 -43.01 75.78
CA LEU A 21 29.37 -42.05 74.70
C LEU A 21 30.77 -41.44 74.85
N ALA A 22 31.17 -41.07 76.06
CA ALA A 22 32.50 -40.55 76.35
C ALA A 22 33.60 -41.59 76.08
N TYR A 23 33.36 -42.86 76.46
CA TYR A 23 34.27 -43.96 76.18
C TYR A 23 34.35 -44.26 74.68
N PHE A 24 33.21 -44.28 73.98
CA PHE A 24 33.16 -44.46 72.52
C PHE A 24 33.90 -43.34 71.78
N TYR A 25 33.68 -42.09 72.16
CA TYR A 25 34.37 -40.93 71.61
C TYR A 25 35.87 -40.98 71.90
N ALA A 26 36.29 -41.32 73.12
CA ALA A 26 37.69 -41.43 73.49
C ALA A 26 38.41 -42.52 72.68
N LYS A 27 37.76 -43.69 72.51
CA LYS A 27 38.28 -44.82 71.73
C LYS A 27 38.36 -44.53 70.23
N HIS A 28 37.38 -43.84 69.66
CA HIS A 28 37.29 -43.58 68.21
C HIS A 28 37.68 -42.15 67.80
N LYS A 29 38.24 -41.34 68.72
CA LYS A 29 38.56 -39.92 68.52
C LYS A 29 39.33 -39.64 67.23
N ILE A 30 40.29 -40.50 66.90
CA ILE A 30 41.13 -40.39 65.71
C ILE A 30 40.35 -40.70 64.43
N LEU A 31 39.50 -41.73 64.46
CA LEU A 31 38.63 -42.11 63.33
C LEU A 31 37.57 -41.04 63.06
N ILE A 32 36.97 -40.47 64.10
CA ILE A 32 35.99 -39.38 64.00
C ILE A 32 36.64 -38.14 63.37
N LYS A 33 37.84 -37.75 63.85
CA LYS A 33 38.57 -36.62 63.27
C LYS A 33 38.92 -36.84 61.79
N ARG A 34 39.42 -38.02 61.42
CA ARG A 34 39.74 -38.35 60.02
C ARG A 34 38.48 -38.34 59.14
N SER A 35 37.38 -38.91 59.62
CA SER A 35 36.10 -38.94 58.89
C SER A 35 35.51 -37.54 58.72
N ALA A 36 35.60 -36.68 59.74
CA ALA A 36 35.15 -35.30 59.65
C ALA A 36 35.96 -34.49 58.62
N VAL A 37 37.29 -34.64 58.60
CA VAL A 37 38.15 -34.00 57.60
C VAL A 37 37.83 -34.50 56.19
N PHE A 38 37.62 -35.81 56.03
CA PHE A 38 37.22 -36.41 54.75
C PHE A 38 35.86 -35.90 54.26
N LEU A 39 34.88 -35.78 55.17
CA LEU A 39 33.55 -35.25 54.85
C LEU A 39 33.63 -33.78 54.43
N LEU A 40 34.41 -32.95 55.14
CA LEU A 40 34.61 -31.55 54.79
C LEU A 40 35.29 -31.39 53.42
N PHE A 41 36.26 -32.25 53.09
CA PHE A 41 36.90 -32.25 51.77
C PHE A 41 35.90 -32.56 50.65
N PHE A 42 35.03 -33.56 50.83
CA PHE A 42 33.98 -33.86 49.86
C PHE A 42 32.94 -32.75 49.77
N ALA A 43 32.57 -32.13 50.88
CA ALA A 43 31.65 -30.99 50.89
C ALA A 43 32.22 -29.82 50.07
N ASP A 44 33.52 -29.53 50.20
CA ASP A 44 34.19 -28.47 49.45
C ASP A 44 34.21 -28.76 47.94
N ILE A 45 34.49 -30.01 47.55
CA ILE A 45 34.40 -30.43 46.14
C ILE A 45 32.99 -30.22 45.57
N ILE A 46 31.95 -30.57 46.34
CA ILE A 46 30.56 -30.40 45.92
C ILE A 46 30.23 -28.90 45.74
N ILE A 47 30.68 -28.05 46.67
CA ILE A 47 30.47 -26.61 46.59
C ILE A 47 31.14 -26.03 45.33
N VAL A 48 32.40 -26.39 45.07
CA VAL A 48 33.13 -25.95 43.87
C VAL A 48 32.43 -26.42 42.61
N PHE A 49 31.94 -27.66 42.57
CA PHE A 49 31.22 -28.19 41.42
C PHE A 49 29.89 -27.46 41.17
N LEU A 50 29.11 -27.20 42.21
CA LEU A 50 27.85 -26.47 42.11
C LEU A 50 28.07 -25.02 41.63
N LEU A 51 29.03 -24.32 42.23
CA LEU A 51 29.38 -22.95 41.83
C LEU A 51 29.93 -22.90 40.38
N GLY A 52 30.76 -23.86 40.00
CA GLY A 52 31.25 -24.01 38.63
C GLY A 52 30.11 -24.23 37.63
N SER A 53 29.14 -25.08 37.97
CA SER A 53 27.95 -25.31 37.13
C SER A 53 27.09 -24.06 36.98
N VAL A 54 26.87 -23.30 38.06
CA VAL A 54 26.13 -22.03 38.01
C VAL A 54 26.87 -21.00 37.16
N PHE A 55 28.20 -20.91 37.30
CA PHE A 55 29.03 -20.00 36.53
C PHE A 55 29.00 -20.32 35.02
N ILE A 56 29.14 -21.59 34.64
CA ILE A 56 29.06 -22.02 33.24
C ILE A 56 27.67 -21.70 32.65
N ASN A 57 26.60 -21.97 33.41
CA ASN A 57 25.24 -21.69 32.96
C ASN A 57 24.97 -20.17 32.81
N TYR A 58 25.48 -19.36 33.74
CA TYR A 58 25.41 -17.91 33.63
C TYR A 58 26.16 -17.37 32.39
N GLN A 59 27.37 -17.87 32.14
CA GLN A 59 28.19 -17.43 31.01
C GLN A 59 27.56 -17.81 29.66
N THR A 60 27.05 -19.04 29.55
CA THR A 60 26.32 -19.50 28.36
C THR A 60 24.96 -18.80 28.18
N GLY A 61 24.27 -18.45 29.26
CA GLY A 61 23.05 -17.63 29.22
C GLY A 61 23.32 -16.21 28.73
N ALA A 62 24.35 -15.54 29.27
CA ALA A 62 24.75 -14.20 28.89
C ALA A 62 25.19 -14.11 27.41
N MET A 63 25.87 -15.13 26.90
CA MET A 63 26.22 -15.23 25.47
C MET A 63 24.96 -15.26 24.57
N LYS A 64 23.97 -16.07 24.92
CA LYS A 64 22.70 -16.16 24.17
C LYS A 64 21.92 -14.86 24.19
N GLU A 65 21.91 -14.17 25.34
CA GLU A 65 21.25 -12.88 25.49
C GLU A 65 21.92 -11.81 24.63
N GLN A 66 23.25 -11.81 24.56
CA GLN A 66 24.01 -10.91 23.70
C GLN A 66 23.72 -11.16 22.21
N ASP A 67 23.59 -12.42 21.78
CA ASP A 67 23.23 -12.79 20.41
C ASP A 67 21.82 -12.31 20.04
N VAL A 68 20.84 -12.47 20.93
CA VAL A 68 19.47 -11.96 20.75
C VAL A 68 19.46 -10.42 20.68
N LEU A 69 20.20 -9.75 21.57
CA LEU A 69 20.34 -8.29 21.54
C LEU A 69 21.04 -7.78 20.27
N ASN A 70 22.00 -8.53 19.74
CA ASN A 70 22.66 -8.21 18.48
C ASN A 70 21.74 -8.41 17.27
N GLN A 71 20.87 -9.43 17.30
CA GLN A 71 19.82 -9.62 16.28
C GLN A 71 18.78 -8.50 16.29
N LEU A 72 18.41 -7.97 17.46
CA LEU A 72 17.50 -6.81 17.59
C LEU A 72 18.09 -5.50 17.04
N LYS A 73 19.43 -5.38 16.97
CA LYS A 73 20.12 -4.22 16.36
C LYS A 73 20.16 -4.27 14.85
N LEU A 74 19.93 -5.45 14.24
CA LEU A 74 19.80 -5.54 12.80
C LEU A 74 18.48 -4.90 12.40
N ASN A 75 18.57 -3.75 11.73
CA ASN A 75 17.41 -3.07 11.19
C ASN A 75 16.83 -3.93 10.07
N LEU A 76 15.87 -4.80 10.42
CA LEU A 76 15.16 -5.69 9.48
C LEU A 76 14.41 -4.88 8.41
N VAL A 77 14.20 -3.58 8.65
CA VAL A 77 13.62 -2.65 7.71
C VAL A 77 14.74 -2.06 6.86
N ASN A 78 14.85 -2.51 5.61
CA ASN A 78 15.77 -1.93 4.64
C ASN A 78 15.20 -0.58 4.13
N PRO A 79 15.77 0.58 4.53
CA PRO A 79 15.25 1.90 4.15
C PRO A 79 15.39 2.16 2.64
N GLU A 80 16.37 1.56 1.97
CA GLU A 80 16.54 1.65 0.51
C GLU A 80 15.43 0.89 -0.22
N ALA A 81 14.99 -0.25 0.32
CA ALA A 81 13.86 -0.98 -0.22
C ALA A 81 12.56 -0.17 -0.09
N ILE A 82 12.38 0.59 0.99
CA ILE A 82 11.23 1.47 1.16
C ILE A 82 11.29 2.64 0.17
N SER A 83 12.42 3.33 0.07
CA SER A 83 12.54 4.49 -0.84
C SER A 83 12.36 4.09 -2.30
N LYS A 84 12.92 2.94 -2.71
CA LYS A 84 12.78 2.41 -4.07
C LYS A 84 11.35 1.98 -4.40
N ASN A 85 10.57 1.56 -3.41
CA ASN A 85 9.20 1.12 -3.61
C ASN A 85 8.15 2.23 -3.51
N LYS A 86 8.51 3.47 -3.15
CA LYS A 86 7.56 4.59 -3.11
C LYS A 86 7.12 4.99 -4.53
N PRO A 87 5.87 5.45 -4.71
CA PRO A 87 5.44 5.98 -5.99
C PRO A 87 6.24 7.25 -6.34
N LYS A 88 6.63 7.35 -7.59
CA LYS A 88 7.16 8.57 -8.20
C LYS A 88 6.02 9.57 -8.38
N SER A 89 6.34 10.86 -8.27
CA SER A 89 5.39 11.95 -8.52
C SER A 89 4.78 11.87 -9.91
N LEU A 90 3.51 12.29 -10.02
CA LEU A 90 2.84 12.44 -11.30
C LEU A 90 3.48 13.55 -12.12
N VAL A 91 3.46 13.39 -13.44
CA VAL A 91 3.94 14.42 -14.38
C VAL A 91 2.72 15.12 -14.97
N ALA A 92 2.55 16.40 -14.63
CA ALA A 92 1.53 17.26 -15.21
C ALA A 92 2.08 17.99 -16.43
N GLY A 93 1.32 17.99 -17.52
CA GLY A 93 1.55 18.82 -18.69
C GLY A 93 1.05 20.25 -18.50
N GLU A 94 1.36 21.10 -19.47
CA GLU A 94 0.87 22.48 -19.52
C GLU A 94 -0.65 22.52 -19.69
N VAL A 95 -1.28 23.56 -19.14
CA VAL A 95 -2.72 23.78 -19.29
C VAL A 95 -2.98 24.55 -20.58
N THR A 96 -3.86 24.01 -21.41
CA THR A 96 -4.38 24.71 -22.59
C THR A 96 -5.76 25.27 -22.27
N SER A 97 -5.97 26.57 -22.54
CA SER A 97 -7.28 27.22 -22.49
C SER A 97 -7.89 27.27 -23.89
N ILE A 98 -9.18 26.95 -24.00
CA ILE A 98 -9.95 26.95 -25.24
C ILE A 98 -11.17 27.85 -25.01
N THR A 99 -11.29 28.90 -25.82
CA THR A 99 -12.39 29.87 -25.69
C THR A 99 -13.58 29.45 -26.53
N ASN A 100 -14.75 29.44 -25.90
CA ASN A 100 -16.01 28.99 -26.46
C ASN A 100 -17.15 29.90 -26.01
N ASN A 101 -17.70 30.72 -26.92
CA ASN A 101 -18.81 31.64 -26.64
C ASN A 101 -18.66 32.45 -25.32
N ASN A 102 -17.47 33.04 -25.11
CA ASN A 102 -17.07 33.80 -23.90
C ASN A 102 -16.91 32.98 -22.60
N LYS A 103 -16.92 31.66 -22.70
CA LYS A 103 -16.49 30.75 -21.64
C LYS A 103 -15.19 30.07 -22.03
N HIS A 104 -14.51 29.50 -21.04
CA HIS A 104 -13.22 28.84 -21.23
C HIS A 104 -13.28 27.39 -20.77
N ASP A 105 -12.79 26.50 -21.62
CA ASP A 105 -12.50 25.12 -21.26
C ASP A 105 -11.00 24.96 -21.04
N TYR A 106 -10.64 24.16 -20.04
CA TYR A 106 -9.25 23.88 -19.70
C TYR A 106 -8.93 22.42 -19.90
N LEU A 107 -7.80 22.17 -20.54
CA LEU A 107 -7.25 20.84 -20.77
C LEU A 107 -5.83 20.78 -20.18
N ALA A 108 -5.55 19.73 -19.41
CA ALA A 108 -4.19 19.34 -19.07
C ALA A 108 -4.03 17.83 -19.20
N THR A 109 -2.84 17.38 -19.60
CA THR A 109 -2.53 15.95 -19.56
C THR A 109 -1.79 15.63 -18.26
N ILE A 110 -2.18 14.56 -17.58
CA ILE A 110 -1.43 14.03 -16.44
C ILE A 110 -0.96 12.61 -16.73
N LYS A 111 0.27 12.30 -16.32
CA LYS A 111 0.91 11.01 -16.57
C LYS A 111 1.36 10.33 -15.29
N ASN A 112 1.04 9.05 -15.17
CA ASN A 112 1.57 8.17 -14.14
C ASN A 112 2.66 7.27 -14.70
N ASN A 113 3.92 7.59 -14.41
CA ASN A 113 5.09 6.81 -14.85
C ASN A 113 5.44 5.64 -13.89
N ASN A 114 4.55 5.29 -12.97
CA ASN A 114 4.74 4.15 -12.09
C ASN A 114 4.13 2.90 -12.71
N SER A 115 4.91 1.81 -12.75
CA SER A 115 4.44 0.51 -13.22
C SER A 115 3.56 -0.21 -12.21
N ASP A 116 3.87 -0.03 -10.92
CA ASP A 116 3.26 -0.83 -9.85
C ASP A 116 2.27 -0.04 -9.00
N TRP A 117 2.09 1.25 -9.30
CA TRP A 117 1.29 2.14 -8.48
C TRP A 117 0.21 2.79 -9.32
N ALA A 118 -1.04 2.62 -8.89
CA ALA A 118 -2.18 3.33 -9.42
C ALA A 118 -2.60 4.44 -8.45
N VAL A 119 -3.24 5.48 -8.98
CA VAL A 119 -3.94 6.49 -8.18
C VAL A 119 -5.41 6.11 -8.18
N MET A 120 -5.89 5.62 -7.05
CA MET A 120 -7.30 5.25 -6.86
C MET A 120 -8.22 6.47 -6.92
N GLU A 121 -7.70 7.59 -6.44
CA GLU A 121 -8.42 8.85 -6.32
C GLU A 121 -7.42 10.01 -6.41
N LEU A 122 -7.60 10.84 -7.43
CA LEU A 122 -6.83 12.03 -7.73
C LEU A 122 -7.78 13.22 -7.64
N ARG A 123 -7.56 14.08 -6.65
CA ARG A 123 -8.31 15.32 -6.48
C ARG A 123 -7.50 16.46 -7.07
N TYR A 124 -8.05 17.19 -8.02
CA TYR A 124 -7.36 18.25 -8.73
C TYR A 124 -8.27 19.45 -8.98
N THR A 125 -7.68 20.61 -9.24
CA THR A 125 -8.39 21.80 -9.71
C THR A 125 -7.51 22.57 -10.69
N PHE A 126 -8.13 23.42 -11.50
CA PHE A 126 -7.43 24.43 -12.27
C PHE A 126 -7.42 25.74 -11.48
N GLU A 127 -6.27 26.38 -11.39
CA GLU A 127 -6.12 27.71 -10.82
C GLU A 127 -5.95 28.70 -11.97
N VAL A 128 -6.91 29.61 -12.12
CA VAL A 128 -6.98 30.59 -13.21
C VAL A 128 -6.94 31.98 -12.61
N ALA A 129 -5.99 32.81 -13.05
CA ALA A 129 -5.81 34.18 -12.54
C ALA A 129 -5.79 34.26 -10.98
N GLY A 130 -5.19 33.27 -10.33
CA GLY A 130 -5.09 33.17 -8.86
C GLY A 130 -6.35 32.70 -8.13
N LYS A 131 -7.41 32.30 -8.86
CA LYS A 131 -8.62 31.69 -8.29
C LYS A 131 -8.67 30.21 -8.63
N SER A 132 -8.88 29.37 -7.62
CA SER A 132 -9.12 27.94 -7.85
C SER A 132 -10.56 27.72 -8.32
N LEU A 133 -10.72 26.95 -9.40
CA LEU A 133 -12.02 26.47 -9.86
C LEU A 133 -12.52 25.33 -8.97
N GLU A 134 -13.74 24.85 -9.24
CA GLU A 134 -14.31 23.71 -8.51
C GLU A 134 -13.43 22.47 -8.63
N PRO A 135 -13.08 21.81 -7.49
CA PRO A 135 -12.31 20.58 -7.49
C PRO A 135 -13.01 19.45 -8.26
N ARG A 136 -12.20 18.63 -8.93
CA ARG A 136 -12.62 17.42 -9.63
C ARG A 136 -11.85 16.22 -9.14
N GLU A 137 -12.46 15.05 -9.33
CA GLU A 137 -11.92 13.78 -8.89
C GLU A 137 -11.84 12.81 -10.07
N THR A 138 -10.77 12.01 -10.09
CA THR A 138 -10.60 10.97 -11.10
C THR A 138 -9.65 9.88 -10.58
N PHE A 139 -9.36 8.89 -11.40
CA PHE A 139 -8.37 7.84 -11.14
C PHE A 139 -7.25 7.91 -12.19
N LEU A 140 -6.12 7.25 -11.92
CA LEU A 140 -5.02 7.14 -12.89
C LEU A 140 -4.37 5.77 -12.79
N LEU A 141 -4.44 5.01 -13.88
CA LEU A 141 -3.87 3.66 -13.95
C LEU A 141 -2.34 3.71 -13.99
N PRO A 142 -1.64 2.61 -13.67
CA PRO A 142 -0.19 2.52 -13.85
C PRO A 142 0.21 2.73 -15.32
N ASN A 143 1.37 3.35 -15.55
CA ASN A 143 1.91 3.62 -16.90
C ASN A 143 0.90 4.27 -17.88
N SER A 144 -0.05 5.04 -17.38
CA SER A 144 -1.12 5.65 -18.19
C SER A 144 -1.01 7.17 -18.24
N GLU A 145 -1.64 7.75 -19.26
CA GLU A 145 -1.91 9.18 -19.35
C GLU A 145 -3.41 9.42 -19.33
N LYS A 146 -3.83 10.55 -18.75
CA LYS A 146 -5.23 10.96 -18.70
C LYS A 146 -5.36 12.44 -19.05
N GLN A 147 -6.43 12.78 -19.76
CA GLN A 147 -6.82 14.15 -20.03
C GLN A 147 -7.68 14.66 -18.87
N LEU A 148 -7.21 15.69 -18.18
CA LEU A 148 -7.95 16.39 -17.15
C LEU A 148 -8.63 17.59 -17.78
N MET A 149 -9.95 17.66 -17.63
CA MET A 149 -10.77 18.68 -18.25
C MET A 149 -11.56 19.47 -17.21
N TYR A 150 -11.79 20.74 -17.52
CA TYR A 150 -12.77 21.59 -16.86
C TYR A 150 -13.51 22.37 -17.94
N PHE A 151 -14.84 22.46 -17.83
CA PHE A 151 -15.69 23.01 -18.88
C PHE A 151 -16.36 24.30 -18.42
N ASN A 152 -16.64 25.20 -19.35
CA ASN A 152 -17.54 26.33 -19.18
C ASN A 152 -17.15 27.31 -18.05
N SER A 153 -15.86 27.54 -17.83
CA SER A 153 -15.37 28.54 -16.87
C SER A 153 -15.70 29.95 -17.34
N GLU A 154 -16.21 30.78 -16.44
CA GLU A 154 -16.42 32.22 -16.67
C GLU A 154 -15.16 33.04 -16.36
N ILE A 155 -14.17 32.44 -15.70
CA ILE A 155 -12.90 33.09 -15.36
C ILE A 155 -11.97 32.89 -16.54
N GLU A 156 -11.44 33.98 -17.09
CA GLU A 156 -10.40 34.00 -18.11
C GLU A 156 -9.02 34.23 -17.47
N GLY A 157 -7.97 33.69 -18.09
CA GLY A 157 -6.59 33.97 -17.72
C GLY A 157 -5.65 32.79 -17.93
N GLU A 158 -4.38 32.99 -17.55
CA GLU A 158 -3.41 31.90 -17.45
C GLU A 158 -3.88 30.91 -16.39
N ALA A 159 -3.89 29.62 -16.78
CA ALA A 159 -4.37 28.54 -15.97
C ALA A 159 -3.22 27.59 -15.61
N THR A 160 -3.24 27.08 -14.39
CA THR A 160 -2.29 26.07 -13.92
C THR A 160 -3.03 24.90 -13.28
N LEU A 161 -2.48 23.69 -13.42
CA LEU A 161 -3.07 22.51 -12.80
C LEU A 161 -2.54 22.37 -11.37
N LYS A 162 -3.45 22.20 -10.41
CA LYS A 162 -3.13 22.01 -8.99
C LYS A 162 -3.66 20.67 -8.51
N ILE A 163 -2.75 19.81 -8.07
CA ILE A 163 -3.11 18.55 -7.42
C ILE A 163 -3.40 18.83 -5.94
N LEU A 164 -4.62 18.59 -5.51
CA LEU A 164 -5.07 18.81 -4.13
C LEU A 164 -4.76 17.60 -3.25
N GLY A 165 -4.83 16.40 -3.81
CA GLY A 165 -4.53 15.15 -3.10
C GLY A 165 -4.50 13.95 -4.04
N SER A 166 -3.76 12.91 -3.63
CA SER A 166 -3.72 11.64 -4.36
C SER A 166 -3.69 10.46 -3.39
N ARG A 167 -4.53 9.46 -3.66
CA ARG A 167 -4.58 8.20 -2.92
C ARG A 167 -3.96 7.08 -3.76
N TRP A 168 -2.73 6.72 -3.41
CA TRP A 168 -1.96 5.70 -4.12
C TRP A 168 -2.26 4.30 -3.63
N GLN A 169 -2.29 3.35 -4.56
CA GLN A 169 -2.40 1.93 -4.26
C GLN A 169 -1.36 1.16 -5.08
N LYS A 170 -0.58 0.31 -4.39
CA LYS A 170 0.31 -0.62 -5.05
C LYS A 170 -0.50 -1.76 -5.62
N ILE A 171 -0.38 -1.98 -6.92
CA ILE A 171 -1.03 -3.07 -7.62
C ILE A 171 -0.19 -4.34 -7.46
N LYS A 172 -0.85 -5.44 -7.11
CA LYS A 172 -0.24 -6.77 -6.99
C LYS A 172 -0.71 -7.71 -8.07
N ASP A 173 -1.98 -7.59 -8.47
CA ASP A 173 -2.59 -8.36 -9.54
C ASP A 173 -2.78 -7.47 -10.76
N PHE A 174 -2.11 -7.83 -11.85
CA PHE A 174 -2.14 -7.10 -13.12
C PHE A 174 -3.05 -7.76 -14.16
N SER A 175 -3.76 -8.84 -13.81
CA SER A 175 -4.64 -9.58 -14.74
C SER A 175 -5.62 -8.64 -15.44
N LEU A 176 -6.35 -7.82 -14.69
CA LEU A 176 -7.28 -6.86 -15.24
C LEU A 176 -6.59 -5.69 -15.96
N LEU A 177 -5.50 -5.16 -15.39
CA LEU A 177 -4.75 -4.03 -15.96
C LEU A 177 -4.06 -4.36 -17.29
N SER A 178 -3.79 -5.64 -17.57
CA SER A 178 -3.28 -6.07 -18.86
C SER A 178 -4.20 -5.69 -20.03
N HIS A 179 -5.47 -5.39 -19.75
CA HIS A 179 -6.48 -4.96 -20.71
C HIS A 179 -6.76 -3.45 -20.70
N GLN A 180 -5.93 -2.63 -20.04
CA GLN A 180 -6.14 -1.17 -19.96
C GLN A 180 -6.26 -0.47 -21.32
N ASP A 181 -5.57 -0.99 -22.34
CA ASP A 181 -5.57 -0.46 -23.71
C ASP A 181 -6.53 -1.23 -24.64
N GLY A 182 -7.40 -2.07 -24.07
CA GLY A 182 -8.29 -2.95 -24.83
C GLY A 182 -9.55 -2.27 -25.36
N ILE A 183 -9.91 -1.08 -24.87
CA ILE A 183 -10.96 -0.26 -25.49
C ILE A 183 -10.30 0.67 -26.50
N LYS A 184 -10.61 0.47 -27.78
CA LYS A 184 -9.95 1.17 -28.89
C LYS A 184 -10.92 2.02 -29.70
N VAL A 185 -10.40 3.12 -30.22
CA VAL A 185 -11.13 3.99 -31.15
C VAL A 185 -10.66 3.65 -32.56
N LYS A 186 -11.50 2.94 -33.33
CA LYS A 186 -11.19 2.57 -34.72
C LYS A 186 -11.27 3.77 -35.67
N LYS A 187 -12.20 4.68 -35.41
CA LYS A 187 -12.43 5.87 -36.23
C LYS A 187 -13.03 6.98 -35.41
N SER A 188 -12.57 8.20 -35.63
CA SER A 188 -13.12 9.44 -35.06
C SER A 188 -13.07 10.53 -36.12
N VAL A 189 -14.22 11.11 -36.47
CA VAL A 189 -14.32 12.13 -37.53
C VAL A 189 -15.29 13.21 -37.10
N PHE A 190 -14.92 14.47 -37.34
CA PHE A 190 -15.84 15.60 -37.26
C PHE A 190 -16.52 15.82 -38.61
N GLN A 191 -17.83 15.95 -38.60
CA GLN A 191 -18.69 16.17 -39.76
C GLN A 191 -19.39 17.52 -39.59
N PRO A 192 -18.99 18.58 -40.32
CA PRO A 192 -19.65 19.87 -40.22
C PRO A 192 -21.09 19.77 -40.76
N MET A 193 -22.02 20.48 -40.11
CA MET A 193 -23.45 20.43 -40.47
C MET A 193 -23.75 21.10 -41.83
N SER A 194 -22.89 22.03 -42.25
CA SER A 194 -22.85 22.61 -43.58
C SER A 194 -21.43 23.07 -43.91
N SER A 195 -21.11 23.33 -45.18
CA SER A 195 -19.76 23.75 -45.62
C SER A 195 -19.28 25.06 -44.99
N SER A 196 -20.18 25.87 -44.43
CA SER A 196 -19.89 27.12 -43.74
C SER A 196 -20.19 27.06 -42.24
N SER A 197 -20.68 25.94 -41.73
CA SER A 197 -21.00 25.75 -40.31
C SER A 197 -19.77 25.32 -39.54
N THR A 198 -19.55 26.00 -38.42
CA THR A 198 -18.55 25.64 -37.41
C THR A 198 -19.11 24.69 -36.35
N ALA A 199 -20.44 24.51 -36.33
CA ALA A 199 -21.14 23.44 -35.62
C ALA A 199 -21.22 22.18 -36.49
N GLY A 200 -21.30 21.00 -35.87
CA GLY A 200 -21.25 19.73 -36.58
C GLY A 200 -21.59 18.54 -35.71
N GLN A 201 -21.11 17.38 -36.11
CA GLN A 201 -21.28 16.12 -35.40
C GLN A 201 -19.93 15.41 -35.30
N VAL A 202 -19.61 14.84 -34.14
CA VAL A 202 -18.48 13.95 -33.96
C VAL A 202 -18.97 12.52 -34.05
N ALA A 203 -18.51 11.78 -35.05
CA ALA A 203 -18.80 10.36 -35.23
C ALA A 203 -17.60 9.53 -34.76
N ILE A 204 -17.84 8.61 -33.81
CA ILE A 204 -16.84 7.77 -33.16
C ILE A 204 -17.22 6.31 -33.36
N MET A 205 -16.24 5.47 -33.66
CA MET A 205 -16.36 4.02 -33.70
C MET A 205 -15.43 3.44 -32.65
N ILE A 206 -16.02 2.90 -31.59
CA ILE A 206 -15.30 2.31 -30.46
C ILE A 206 -15.46 0.79 -30.50
N VAL A 207 -14.42 0.06 -30.09
CA VAL A 207 -14.44 -1.39 -29.93
C VAL A 207 -13.94 -1.76 -28.55
N ASN A 208 -14.61 -2.70 -27.89
CA ASN A 208 -14.14 -3.32 -26.67
C ASN A 208 -13.46 -4.66 -27.00
N GLU A 209 -12.14 -4.68 -27.11
CA GLU A 209 -11.37 -5.91 -27.37
C GLU A 209 -11.03 -6.67 -26.08
N THR A 210 -11.54 -6.23 -24.93
CA THR A 210 -11.32 -6.92 -23.65
C THR A 210 -12.29 -8.09 -23.50
N PRO A 211 -11.97 -9.09 -22.67
CA PRO A 211 -12.91 -10.16 -22.32
C PRO A 211 -14.01 -9.70 -21.33
N TYR A 212 -14.04 -8.41 -20.98
CA TYR A 212 -14.94 -7.85 -19.96
C TYR A 212 -15.98 -6.94 -20.60
N SER A 213 -17.17 -6.89 -20.00
CA SER A 213 -18.20 -5.90 -20.33
C SER A 213 -18.18 -4.80 -19.27
N PHE A 214 -18.45 -3.55 -19.66
CA PHE A 214 -18.33 -2.40 -18.76
C PHE A 214 -19.65 -1.64 -18.65
N TRP A 215 -20.08 -1.34 -17.41
CA TRP A 215 -21.30 -0.57 -17.17
C TRP A 215 -21.22 0.82 -17.75
N GLU A 216 -20.06 1.45 -17.63
CA GLU A 216 -19.81 2.82 -18.04
C GLU A 216 -18.39 2.95 -18.61
N VAL A 217 -18.28 3.65 -19.74
CA VAL A 217 -16.99 4.02 -20.35
C VAL A 217 -17.03 5.52 -20.61
N GLY A 218 -16.10 6.24 -19.99
CA GLY A 218 -15.92 7.67 -20.23
C GLY A 218 -15.10 7.89 -21.49
N LEU A 219 -15.48 8.89 -22.29
CA LEU A 219 -14.79 9.26 -23.51
C LEU A 219 -14.43 10.75 -23.42
N SER A 220 -13.16 11.02 -23.21
CA SER A 220 -12.61 12.37 -23.35
C SER A 220 -12.39 12.65 -24.84
N VAL A 221 -13.10 13.62 -25.39
CA VAL A 221 -13.05 14.00 -26.81
C VAL A 221 -12.28 15.31 -26.93
N VAL A 222 -11.26 15.32 -27.78
CA VAL A 222 -10.46 16.52 -28.07
C VAL A 222 -10.39 16.74 -29.57
N ILE A 223 -10.87 17.90 -30.01
CA ILE A 223 -10.80 18.35 -31.40
C ILE A 223 -9.54 19.18 -31.58
N TYR A 224 -8.78 18.89 -32.62
CA TYR A 224 -7.55 19.59 -32.96
C TYR A 224 -7.65 20.30 -34.31
N ASN A 225 -7.05 21.47 -34.39
CA ASN A 225 -6.84 22.19 -35.65
C ASN A 225 -5.63 21.64 -36.45
N HIS A 226 -5.34 22.26 -37.58
CA HIS A 226 -4.21 21.88 -38.44
C HIS A 226 -2.83 22.06 -37.80
N SER A 227 -2.70 22.92 -36.80
CA SER A 227 -1.48 23.14 -36.02
C SER A 227 -1.37 22.20 -34.80
N LEU A 228 -2.27 21.21 -34.68
CA LEU A 228 -2.36 20.30 -33.53
C LEU A 228 -2.64 20.99 -32.19
N LYS A 229 -3.24 22.19 -32.24
CA LYS A 229 -3.76 22.88 -31.06
C LYS A 229 -5.17 22.36 -30.75
N PRO A 230 -5.49 22.03 -29.49
CA PRO A 230 -6.86 21.78 -29.06
C PRO A 230 -7.76 22.99 -29.34
N ILE A 231 -8.92 22.76 -29.95
CA ILE A 231 -9.92 23.79 -30.30
C ILE A 231 -11.34 23.46 -29.82
N GLY A 232 -11.54 22.27 -29.24
CA GLY A 232 -12.82 21.87 -28.66
C GLY A 232 -12.63 20.66 -27.75
N LEU A 233 -13.34 20.65 -26.62
CA LEU A 233 -13.35 19.56 -25.65
C LEU A 233 -14.77 19.11 -25.39
N ASP A 234 -14.95 17.82 -25.19
CA ASP A 234 -16.20 17.26 -24.68
C ASP A 234 -15.90 16.00 -23.88
N TYR A 235 -16.83 15.62 -23.01
CA TYR A 235 -16.77 14.41 -22.24
C TYR A 235 -18.12 13.72 -22.25
N ILE A 236 -18.14 12.49 -22.77
CA ILE A 236 -19.36 11.69 -22.79
C ILE A 236 -19.17 10.37 -22.05
N MET A 237 -20.25 9.87 -21.46
CA MET A 237 -20.31 8.55 -20.86
C MET A 237 -21.16 7.65 -21.73
N ILE A 238 -20.61 6.52 -22.17
CA ILE A 238 -21.39 5.49 -22.83
C ILE A 238 -21.72 4.37 -21.84
N ASN A 239 -22.96 3.92 -21.88
CA ASN A 239 -23.45 2.89 -20.97
C ASN A 239 -23.42 1.52 -21.64
N LYS A 240 -23.07 0.50 -20.86
CA LYS A 240 -23.16 -0.91 -21.22
C LYS A 240 -22.37 -1.31 -22.46
N LEU A 241 -21.05 -1.14 -22.47
CA LEU A 241 -20.21 -1.59 -23.58
C LEU A 241 -19.82 -3.06 -23.37
N MET A 242 -20.38 -3.96 -24.18
CA MET A 242 -20.18 -5.41 -24.02
C MET A 242 -18.79 -5.84 -24.51
N SER A 243 -18.28 -6.95 -23.99
CA SER A 243 -17.06 -7.59 -24.50
C SER A 243 -17.18 -7.93 -25.99
N GLY A 244 -16.17 -7.58 -26.78
CA GLY A 244 -16.15 -7.77 -28.24
C GLY A 244 -17.05 -6.83 -29.03
N GLU A 245 -17.80 -5.94 -28.37
CA GLU A 245 -18.75 -5.06 -29.05
C GLU A 245 -18.02 -3.95 -29.81
N GLU A 246 -18.48 -3.70 -31.04
CA GLU A 246 -18.19 -2.48 -31.79
C GLU A 246 -19.42 -1.58 -31.80
N ARG A 247 -19.24 -0.32 -31.41
CA ARG A 247 -20.33 0.64 -31.29
C ARG A 247 -20.01 1.94 -32.02
N LYS A 248 -20.98 2.41 -32.80
CA LYS A 248 -20.98 3.75 -33.38
C LYS A 248 -21.64 4.72 -32.41
N ILE A 249 -20.98 5.84 -32.15
CA ILE A 249 -21.46 6.93 -31.30
C ILE A 249 -21.44 8.21 -32.12
N GLU A 250 -22.47 9.01 -31.96
CA GLU A 250 -22.64 10.28 -32.66
C GLU A 250 -22.98 11.37 -31.64
N ILE A 251 -22.14 12.40 -31.59
CA ILE A 251 -22.28 13.52 -30.64
C ILE A 251 -22.54 14.78 -31.45
N GLY A 252 -23.63 15.49 -31.13
CA GLY A 252 -23.90 16.80 -31.71
C GLY A 252 -22.96 17.85 -31.11
N TRP A 253 -22.15 18.49 -31.94
CA TRP A 253 -21.25 19.56 -31.55
C TRP A 253 -21.92 20.91 -31.83
N GLN A 254 -22.58 21.46 -30.81
CA GLN A 254 -23.40 22.67 -30.95
C GLN A 254 -22.56 23.95 -30.94
N GLU A 255 -21.36 23.89 -30.39
CA GLU A 255 -20.49 25.04 -30.21
C GLU A 255 -19.75 25.37 -31.50
N SER A 256 -19.74 26.65 -31.84
CA SER A 256 -19.08 27.15 -33.04
C SER A 256 -17.56 27.03 -32.89
N LEU A 257 -16.95 26.07 -33.58
CA LEU A 257 -15.49 25.96 -33.67
C LEU A 257 -14.92 27.13 -34.50
N ASN A 258 -14.11 27.99 -33.89
CA ASN A 258 -13.54 29.17 -34.56
C ASN A 258 -12.45 28.84 -35.60
N GLU A 259 -12.05 27.56 -35.71
CA GLU A 259 -10.95 27.10 -36.54
C GLU A 259 -11.32 25.79 -37.27
N SER A 260 -10.65 25.50 -38.38
CA SER A 260 -10.90 24.28 -39.14
C SER A 260 -10.40 23.02 -38.42
N VAL A 261 -11.23 21.98 -38.42
CA VAL A 261 -10.93 20.70 -37.77
C VAL A 261 -10.00 19.86 -38.62
N ARG A 262 -8.85 19.46 -38.04
CA ARG A 262 -7.91 18.52 -38.66
C ARG A 262 -8.17 17.08 -38.22
N GLN A 263 -8.36 16.87 -36.93
CA GLN A 263 -8.56 15.54 -36.36
C GLN A 263 -9.34 15.62 -35.04
N VAL A 264 -10.03 14.53 -34.73
CA VAL A 264 -10.65 14.31 -33.43
C VAL A 264 -9.92 13.16 -32.76
N LYS A 265 -9.38 13.37 -31.56
CA LYS A 265 -8.88 12.28 -30.73
C LYS A 265 -9.88 12.00 -29.62
N VAL A 266 -10.04 10.72 -29.32
CA VAL A 266 -10.93 10.22 -28.28
C VAL A 266 -10.10 9.33 -27.38
N TYR A 267 -10.19 9.55 -26.07
CA TYR A 267 -9.47 8.81 -25.05
C TYR A 267 -10.50 8.06 -24.20
N PRO A 268 -10.75 6.77 -24.48
CA PRO A 268 -11.59 5.94 -23.64
C PRO A 268 -10.97 5.75 -22.27
N GLU A 269 -11.80 5.79 -21.24
CA GLU A 269 -11.39 5.53 -19.87
C GLU A 269 -12.41 4.66 -19.15
N VAL A 270 -11.87 3.66 -18.44
CA VAL A 270 -12.62 2.79 -17.54
C VAL A 270 -11.82 2.65 -16.27
N ASN A 271 -12.50 2.70 -15.13
CA ASN A 271 -11.86 2.50 -13.84
C ASN A 271 -11.63 1.00 -13.59
N LEU A 272 -10.54 0.46 -14.13
CA LEU A 272 -10.11 -0.92 -13.89
C LEU A 272 -9.62 -1.16 -12.44
N LEU A 273 -9.64 -0.14 -11.58
CA LEU A 273 -9.32 -0.31 -10.16
C LEU A 273 -10.57 -0.63 -9.33
N SER A 274 -11.77 -0.47 -9.90
CA SER A 274 -13.03 -0.79 -9.27
C SER A 274 -13.70 -1.97 -9.96
N GLN A 275 -14.03 -3.02 -9.21
CA GLN A 275 -14.78 -4.16 -9.74
C GLN A 275 -16.20 -3.75 -10.17
N ASP A 276 -16.78 -2.73 -9.53
CA ASP A 276 -18.11 -2.21 -9.85
C ASP A 276 -18.20 -1.62 -11.28
N SER A 277 -17.08 -1.31 -11.92
CA SER A 277 -17.05 -0.86 -13.32
C SER A 277 -17.28 -2.00 -14.32
N ILE A 278 -17.08 -3.25 -13.90
CA ILE A 278 -17.19 -4.45 -14.73
C ILE A 278 -18.56 -5.08 -14.51
N MET A 279 -19.21 -5.49 -15.60
CA MET A 279 -20.43 -6.26 -15.50
C MET A 279 -20.14 -7.68 -15.06
N GLU A 280 -20.92 -8.16 -14.11
CA GLU A 280 -20.97 -9.59 -13.83
C GLU A 280 -21.52 -10.31 -15.06
N ILE A 281 -20.86 -11.42 -15.42
CA ILE A 281 -21.40 -12.33 -16.41
C ILE A 281 -22.59 -13.00 -15.74
N GLU A 282 -23.82 -12.62 -16.13
CA GLU A 282 -24.98 -13.45 -15.83
C GLU A 282 -24.77 -14.79 -16.54
N ALA A 283 -24.20 -15.76 -15.82
CA ALA A 283 -24.29 -17.13 -16.23
C ALA A 283 -25.78 -17.48 -16.19
N GLY A 284 -26.45 -17.36 -17.34
CA GLY A 284 -27.77 -17.93 -17.51
C GLY A 284 -27.72 -19.41 -17.06
N PRO A 285 -28.83 -19.99 -16.58
CA PRO A 285 -28.85 -21.38 -16.12
C PRO A 285 -28.60 -22.34 -17.31
N GLY A 286 -27.33 -22.47 -17.69
CA GLY A 286 -26.83 -23.40 -18.68
C GLY A 286 -26.56 -24.72 -17.99
N SER A 287 -27.22 -25.78 -18.44
CA SER A 287 -26.97 -27.14 -17.97
C SER A 287 -25.49 -27.51 -18.12
N PRO A 288 -24.90 -28.25 -17.17
CA PRO A 288 -23.51 -28.65 -17.26
C PRO A 288 -23.26 -29.44 -18.56
N PRO A 289 -22.15 -29.18 -19.28
CA PRO A 289 -21.81 -29.92 -20.48
C PRO A 289 -21.50 -31.37 -20.12
N GLY A 290 -22.15 -32.33 -20.79
CA GLY A 290 -21.80 -33.75 -20.69
C GLY A 290 -22.93 -34.74 -20.36
N ARG A 291 -24.10 -34.60 -20.99
CA ARG A 291 -25.05 -35.72 -21.14
C ARG A 291 -25.64 -35.76 -22.56
N GLU A 292 -24.78 -36.12 -23.51
CA GLU A 292 -25.15 -36.87 -24.71
C GLU A 292 -24.18 -38.03 -24.86
#